data_AF-A0A2G6L6R4-F1
#
_entry.id   AF-A0A2G6L6R4-F1
#
_cell.length_a   1.000
_cell.length_b   1.000
_cell.length_c   1.000
_cell.angle_alpha   90.00
_cell.angle_beta   90.00
_cell.angle_gamma   90.00
#
_symmetry.space_group_name_H-M   'P 1'
#
loop_
_entity.id
_entity.type
_entity.pdbx_description
1 polymer ?
#
loop_
_entity_poly.entity_id
_entity_poly.type
_entity_poly.pdbx_seq_one_letter_code
_entity_poly.pdbx_strand_id
1 'polypeptide(L)'
;MKNRFDQTSRSKKSTTDQDKPMTTKSRKRNLTLFNTLLSTLNEKPKDFADAHELLNAAVLGIGYGLGLKRCTVALVNTKITRLKAYYSAGTMQHRELAGFQINLTESSLFRGLLDAPASVWLKPTTKQQIWAMIPDEFKRISGVKEFFLMSVFVAKKPVAVVYCDPGLDSISPLTDWEYNQFKAMCIAVSRGLLFHSSQ
;
A
#
# COMPACT_ATOMS: atom_id res chain seq x y z
N MET A 1 18.06 62.30 -32.68
CA MET A 1 18.27 61.99 -31.25
C MET A 1 16.91 61.95 -30.54
N LYS A 2 16.58 60.75 -30.03
CA LYS A 2 15.62 60.29 -29.00
C LYS A 2 14.23 60.94 -28.80
N ASN A 3 13.25 60.03 -28.81
CA ASN A 3 11.80 60.15 -28.62
C ASN A 3 11.34 60.33 -27.16
N ARG A 4 10.32 61.17 -27.03
CA ARG A 4 9.02 61.07 -26.32
C ARG A 4 8.74 59.97 -25.27
N PHE A 5 8.19 60.49 -24.15
CA PHE A 5 7.02 60.07 -23.34
C PHE A 5 7.08 58.85 -22.38
N ASP A 6 6.96 59.19 -21.09
CA ASP A 6 5.85 58.82 -20.18
C ASP A 6 6.09 57.84 -19.00
N GLN A 7 5.33 58.12 -17.93
CA GLN A 7 4.86 57.26 -16.84
C GLN A 7 5.55 57.29 -15.47
N THR A 8 5.00 58.20 -14.66
CA THR A 8 4.54 58.07 -13.26
C THR A 8 4.65 56.69 -12.59
N SER A 9 5.31 56.74 -11.44
CA SER A 9 5.39 55.76 -10.37
C SER A 9 4.06 55.55 -9.66
N ARG A 10 3.67 54.29 -9.43
CA ARG A 10 2.63 53.92 -8.46
C ARG A 10 3.07 52.70 -7.64
N SER A 11 3.12 52.93 -6.34
CA SER A 11 3.44 51.99 -5.26
C SER A 11 2.60 50.71 -5.32
N LYS A 12 3.23 49.54 -5.19
CA LYS A 12 2.56 48.27 -4.86
C LYS A 12 3.04 47.76 -3.50
N LYS A 13 2.13 47.82 -2.54
CA LYS A 13 2.17 47.15 -1.23
C LYS A 13 2.19 45.63 -1.42
N SER A 14 3.13 44.99 -0.74
CA SER A 14 3.08 43.59 -0.33
C SER A 14 2.01 43.38 0.74
N THR A 15 1.26 42.28 0.69
CA THR A 15 0.92 41.43 1.85
C THR A 15 0.03 40.25 1.45
N THR A 16 0.55 39.06 1.75
CA THR A 16 -0.16 37.85 2.24
C THR A 16 -1.08 37.10 1.27
N ASP A 17 -0.53 36.04 0.66
CA ASP A 17 -1.30 34.94 0.07
C ASP A 17 -1.12 33.73 1.01
N GLN A 18 -2.02 33.62 1.99
CA GLN A 18 -2.22 32.44 2.83
C GLN A 18 -3.70 32.07 2.71
N ASP A 19 -3.96 30.76 2.71
CA ASP A 19 -5.25 30.08 2.57
C ASP A 19 -5.90 30.07 1.19
N LYS A 20 -5.41 29.14 0.36
CA LYS A 20 -6.28 28.46 -0.61
C LYS A 20 -6.51 27.01 -0.14
N PRO A 21 -7.75 26.58 0.15
CA PRO A 21 -8.01 25.21 0.56
C PRO A 21 -7.69 24.26 -0.60
N MET A 22 -6.80 23.30 -0.35
CA MET A 22 -6.49 22.22 -1.28
C MET A 22 -7.73 21.33 -1.39
N THR A 23 -8.57 21.57 -2.39
CA THR A 23 -9.78 20.80 -2.69
C THR A 23 -9.41 19.40 -3.16
N THR A 24 -9.01 18.57 -2.21
CA THR A 24 -8.59 17.20 -2.46
C THR A 24 -9.85 16.37 -2.68
N LYS A 25 -10.15 16.00 -3.93
CA LYS A 25 -11.17 14.96 -4.21
C LYS A 25 -10.76 13.70 -3.44
N SER A 26 -11.51 13.37 -2.38
CA SER A 26 -11.26 12.20 -1.54
C SER A 26 -11.41 10.91 -2.36
N ARG A 27 -10.57 9.91 -2.10
CA ARG A 27 -10.69 8.59 -2.75
C ARG A 27 -12.06 7.98 -2.41
N LYS A 28 -12.66 7.23 -3.34
CA LYS A 28 -13.89 6.50 -3.07
C LYS A 28 -13.57 5.34 -2.11
N ARG A 29 -14.09 5.40 -0.88
CA ARG A 29 -13.89 4.40 0.18
C ARG A 29 -15.23 3.75 0.56
N ASN A 30 -15.19 2.51 1.00
CA ASN A 30 -16.31 1.82 1.65
C ASN A 30 -15.89 1.39 3.07
N LEU A 31 -15.96 2.34 4.01
CA LEU A 31 -15.52 2.08 5.39
C LEU A 31 -16.36 1.03 6.11
N THR A 32 -17.63 0.88 5.73
CA THR A 32 -18.49 -0.20 6.23
C THR A 32 -17.92 -1.56 5.87
N LEU A 33 -17.54 -1.76 4.60
CA LEU A 33 -16.87 -3.00 4.16
C LEU A 33 -15.55 -3.21 4.92
N PHE A 34 -14.71 -2.17 5.00
CA PHE A 34 -13.42 -2.26 5.70
C PHE A 34 -13.60 -2.67 7.16
N ASN A 35 -14.47 -1.97 7.90
CA ASN A 35 -14.70 -2.21 9.33
C ASN A 35 -15.33 -3.58 9.58
N THR A 36 -16.25 -4.01 8.71
CA THR A 36 -16.87 -5.33 8.80
C THR A 36 -15.82 -6.42 8.66
N LEU A 37 -15.01 -6.38 7.60
CA LEU A 37 -13.98 -7.40 7.36
C LEU A 37 -12.89 -7.39 8.46
N LEU A 38 -12.48 -6.20 8.91
CA LEU A 38 -11.52 -6.07 10.01
C LEU A 38 -12.05 -6.62 11.33
N SER A 39 -13.32 -6.35 11.67
CA SER A 39 -13.96 -6.88 12.88
C SER A 39 -14.11 -8.40 12.77
N THR A 40 -14.60 -8.94 11.65
CA THR A 40 -14.70 -10.40 11.45
C THR A 40 -13.35 -11.09 11.60
N LEU A 41 -12.27 -10.55 11.02
CA LEU A 41 -10.91 -11.09 11.17
C LEU A 41 -10.43 -11.11 12.63
N ASN A 42 -10.77 -10.10 13.42
CA ASN A 42 -10.31 -10.00 14.81
C ASN A 42 -11.18 -10.81 15.79
N GLU A 43 -12.49 -10.81 15.59
CA GLU A 43 -13.46 -11.30 16.58
C GLU A 43 -14.04 -12.66 16.20
N LYS A 44 -14.13 -12.96 14.91
CA LYS A 44 -14.77 -14.17 14.39
C LYS A 44 -13.91 -14.86 13.30
N PRO A 45 -12.63 -15.16 13.57
CA PRO A 45 -11.76 -15.78 12.55
C PRO A 45 -12.26 -17.16 12.09
N LYS A 46 -13.08 -17.84 12.91
CA LYS A 46 -13.77 -19.11 12.57
C LYS A 46 -14.87 -18.98 11.53
N ASP A 47 -15.36 -17.77 11.27
CA ASP A 47 -16.42 -17.53 10.27
C ASP A 47 -15.85 -17.57 8.84
N PHE A 48 -14.52 -17.50 8.69
CA PHE A 48 -13.83 -17.83 7.45
C PHE A 48 -13.63 -19.33 7.35
N ALA A 49 -13.94 -19.92 6.20
CA ALA A 49 -13.81 -21.35 5.93
C ALA A 49 -12.33 -21.81 5.98
N ASP A 50 -11.42 -21.00 5.45
CA ASP A 50 -9.99 -21.30 5.41
C ASP A 50 -9.11 -20.04 5.27
N ALA A 51 -7.79 -20.26 5.19
CA ALA A 51 -6.80 -19.21 4.95
C ALA A 51 -6.96 -18.49 3.60
N HIS A 52 -7.50 -19.16 2.57
CA HIS A 52 -7.70 -18.53 1.27
C HIS A 52 -8.81 -17.49 1.31
N GLU A 53 -9.94 -17.83 1.94
CA GLU A 53 -11.06 -16.90 2.11
C GLU A 53 -10.62 -15.68 2.94
N LEU A 54 -9.86 -15.93 4.01
CA LEU A 54 -9.31 -14.91 4.89
C LEU A 54 -8.41 -13.91 4.15
N LEU A 55 -7.43 -14.40 3.37
CA LEU A 55 -6.52 -13.55 2.61
C LEU A 55 -7.22 -12.79 1.48
N ASN A 56 -8.21 -13.42 0.85
CA ASN A 56 -9.05 -12.77 -0.16
C ASN A 56 -9.88 -11.63 0.47
N ALA A 57 -10.50 -11.87 1.63
CA ALA A 57 -11.23 -10.85 2.38
C ALA A 57 -10.33 -9.66 2.73
N ALA A 58 -9.08 -9.90 3.14
CA ALA A 58 -8.15 -8.83 3.45
C ALA A 58 -7.85 -7.91 2.25
N VAL A 59 -7.59 -8.47 1.07
CA VAL A 59 -7.34 -7.64 -0.13
C VAL A 59 -8.60 -6.87 -0.55
N LEU A 60 -9.79 -7.43 -0.38
CA LEU A 60 -11.05 -6.73 -0.65
C LEU A 60 -11.28 -5.58 0.36
N GLY A 61 -11.01 -5.83 1.64
CA GLY A 61 -11.11 -4.82 2.69
C GLY A 61 -10.16 -3.65 2.45
N ILE A 62 -8.90 -3.92 2.10
CA ILE A 62 -7.93 -2.87 1.80
C ILE A 62 -8.28 -2.18 0.47
N GLY A 63 -8.48 -2.95 -0.59
CA GLY A 63 -8.66 -2.43 -1.94
C GLY A 63 -9.93 -1.60 -2.09
N TYR A 64 -11.07 -2.20 -1.75
CA TYR A 64 -12.38 -1.59 -1.93
C TYR A 64 -12.90 -0.89 -0.68
N GLY A 65 -12.54 -1.39 0.50
CA GLY A 65 -12.98 -0.80 1.77
C GLY A 65 -12.20 0.47 2.10
N LEU A 66 -10.87 0.36 2.26
CA LEU A 66 -10.00 1.50 2.56
C LEU A 66 -9.81 2.43 1.34
N GLY A 67 -10.10 1.93 0.14
CA GLY A 67 -10.03 2.69 -1.12
C GLY A 67 -8.62 2.80 -1.70
N LEU A 68 -7.72 1.88 -1.32
CA LEU A 68 -6.39 1.79 -1.93
C LEU A 68 -6.52 1.05 -3.26
N LYS A 69 -6.44 1.79 -4.37
CA LYS A 69 -6.87 1.33 -5.70
C LYS A 69 -6.31 -0.02 -6.13
N ARG A 70 -5.11 -0.39 -5.68
CA ARG A 70 -4.50 -1.69 -5.98
C ARG A 70 -3.96 -2.30 -4.70
N CYS A 71 -4.33 -3.54 -4.42
CA CYS A 71 -3.83 -4.30 -3.27
C CYS A 71 -3.54 -5.74 -3.69
N THR A 72 -2.47 -6.32 -3.16
CA THR A 72 -2.13 -7.73 -3.35
C THR A 72 -1.64 -8.37 -2.06
N VAL A 73 -1.88 -9.67 -1.95
CA VAL A 73 -1.18 -10.56 -1.01
C VAL A 73 -0.30 -11.46 -1.83
N ALA A 74 1.01 -11.39 -1.58
CA ALA A 74 1.99 -12.26 -2.19
C ALA A 74 2.47 -13.31 -1.19
N LEU A 75 2.37 -14.59 -1.56
CA LEU A 75 2.73 -15.72 -0.70
C LEU A 75 4.17 -16.14 -0.92
N VAL A 76 4.85 -16.47 0.17
CA VAL A 76 6.19 -17.04 0.14
C VAL A 76 6.13 -18.56 -0.07
N ASN A 77 7.04 -19.12 -0.85
CA ASN A 77 7.18 -20.57 -0.92
C ASN A 77 7.88 -21.15 0.32
N THR A 78 7.78 -22.46 0.52
CA THR A 78 8.34 -23.16 1.69
C THR A 78 9.86 -22.99 1.85
N LYS A 79 10.59 -22.88 0.74
CA LYS A 79 12.05 -22.66 0.73
C LYS A 79 12.45 -21.19 0.91
N ILE A 80 11.51 -20.26 0.97
CA ILE A 80 11.75 -18.80 1.06
C ILE A 80 12.69 -18.31 -0.05
N THR A 81 12.50 -18.83 -1.26
CA THR A 81 13.23 -18.45 -2.48
C THR A 81 12.35 -17.67 -3.46
N ARG A 82 11.03 -17.67 -3.26
CA ARG A 82 10.07 -17.02 -4.14
C ARG A 82 8.92 -16.40 -3.35
N LEU A 83 8.60 -15.15 -3.67
CA LEU A 83 7.38 -14.47 -3.27
C LEU A 83 6.51 -14.26 -4.52
N LYS A 84 5.24 -14.65 -4.51
CA LYS A 84 4.35 -14.53 -5.69
C LYS A 84 3.00 -13.97 -5.31
N ALA A 85 2.48 -13.01 -6.06
CA ALA A 85 1.11 -12.51 -5.88
C ALA A 85 0.08 -13.62 -6.15
N TYR A 86 -0.85 -13.81 -5.21
CA TYR A 86 -1.93 -14.80 -5.30
C TYR A 86 -3.32 -14.19 -5.18
N TYR A 87 -3.49 -13.21 -4.31
CA TYR A 87 -4.75 -12.49 -4.13
C TYR A 87 -4.55 -11.04 -4.53
N SER A 88 -5.55 -10.46 -5.19
CA SER A 88 -5.48 -9.05 -5.58
C SER A 88 -6.85 -8.41 -5.67
N ALA A 89 -6.91 -7.13 -5.34
CA ALA A 89 -8.07 -6.26 -5.54
C ALA A 89 -7.67 -5.03 -6.36
N GLY A 90 -8.53 -4.63 -7.29
CA GLY A 90 -8.34 -3.43 -8.12
C GLY A 90 -7.22 -3.50 -9.18
N THR A 91 -6.71 -4.70 -9.48
CA THR A 91 -5.61 -4.92 -10.45
C THR A 91 -6.09 -5.33 -11.85
N MET A 92 -7.39 -5.26 -12.16
CA MET A 92 -7.94 -5.74 -13.44
C MET A 92 -7.27 -5.12 -14.68
N GLN A 93 -6.91 -3.83 -14.60
CA GLN A 93 -6.21 -3.09 -15.66
C GLN A 93 -4.68 -3.15 -15.53
N HIS A 94 -4.16 -3.87 -14.52
CA HIS A 94 -2.73 -3.99 -14.19
C HIS A 94 -2.39 -5.45 -13.90
N ARG A 95 -2.62 -6.34 -14.88
CA ARG A 95 -2.54 -7.79 -14.67
C ARG A 95 -1.16 -8.27 -14.22
N GLU A 96 -0.09 -7.61 -14.64
CA GLU A 96 1.27 -7.91 -14.18
C GLU A 96 1.41 -7.77 -12.65
N LEU A 97 0.71 -6.81 -12.05
CA LEU A 97 0.68 -6.62 -10.60
C LEU A 97 -0.14 -7.72 -9.90
N ALA A 98 -1.16 -8.28 -10.55
CA ALA A 98 -1.95 -9.38 -9.98
C ALA A 98 -1.16 -10.70 -9.90
N GLY A 99 -0.12 -10.85 -10.72
CA GLY A 99 0.64 -12.10 -10.86
C GLY A 99 2.16 -11.95 -10.70
N PHE A 100 2.64 -10.85 -10.12
CA PHE A 100 4.09 -10.61 -9.99
C PHE A 100 4.78 -11.68 -9.16
N GLN A 101 6.08 -11.81 -9.39
CA GLN A 101 6.96 -12.67 -8.61
C GLN A 101 8.24 -11.93 -8.26
N ILE A 102 8.73 -12.12 -7.03
CA ILE A 102 10.03 -11.63 -6.57
C ILE A 102 10.94 -12.84 -6.31
N ASN A 103 12.15 -12.78 -6.85
CA ASN A 103 13.23 -13.69 -6.48
C ASN A 103 13.74 -13.32 -5.08
N LEU A 104 13.64 -14.23 -4.11
CA LEU A 104 14.09 -14.01 -2.74
C LEU A 104 15.49 -14.57 -2.47
N THR A 105 16.18 -15.13 -3.48
CA THR A 105 17.60 -15.50 -3.35
C THR A 105 18.53 -14.29 -3.41
N GLU A 106 18.00 -13.13 -3.80
CA GLU A 106 18.72 -11.87 -3.90
C GLU A 106 18.33 -10.93 -2.75
N SER A 107 19.27 -10.08 -2.33
CA SER A 107 18.99 -9.06 -1.34
C SER A 107 18.02 -8.03 -1.91
N SER A 108 16.93 -7.79 -1.19
CA SER A 108 15.91 -6.81 -1.55
C SER A 108 15.12 -6.41 -0.30
N LEU A 109 14.34 -5.32 -0.39
CA LEU A 109 13.45 -4.93 0.70
C LEU A 109 12.42 -6.04 0.99
N PHE A 110 11.95 -6.74 -0.04
CA PHE A 110 11.04 -7.89 0.11
C PHE A 110 11.69 -9.00 0.92
N ARG A 111 12.96 -9.34 0.65
CA ARG A 111 13.70 -10.33 1.43
C ARG A 111 13.84 -9.90 2.89
N GLY A 112 14.24 -8.65 3.14
CA GLY A 112 14.38 -8.11 4.50
C GLY A 112 13.07 -8.08 5.28
N LEU A 113 11.93 -7.82 4.63
CA LEU A 113 10.61 -7.89 5.26
C LEU A 113 10.26 -9.30 5.77
N LEU A 114 10.87 -10.35 5.23
CA LEU A 114 10.62 -11.73 5.67
C LEU A 114 11.48 -12.15 6.86
N ASP A 115 12.43 -11.33 7.29
CA ASP A 115 13.29 -11.62 8.44
C ASP A 115 12.59 -11.33 9.78
N ALA A 116 11.66 -10.36 9.81
CA ALA A 116 10.86 -10.04 10.99
C ALA A 116 9.55 -9.32 10.61
N PRO A 117 8.51 -9.37 11.47
CA PRO A 117 7.29 -8.59 11.29
C PRO A 117 7.60 -7.09 11.16
N ALA A 118 7.43 -6.55 9.96
CA ALA A 118 7.69 -5.15 9.66
C ALA A 118 6.69 -4.60 8.65
N SER A 119 6.46 -3.30 8.74
CA SER A 119 5.71 -2.55 7.74
C SER A 119 6.53 -1.34 7.32
N VAL A 120 6.43 -1.01 6.03
CA VAL A 120 7.12 0.14 5.44
C VAL A 120 6.14 0.90 4.56
N TRP A 121 6.21 2.23 4.64
CA TRP A 121 5.57 3.13 3.71
C TRP A 121 6.67 3.78 2.87
N LEU A 122 6.73 3.39 1.61
CA LEU A 122 7.62 4.00 0.63
C LEU A 122 6.90 5.21 0.03
N LYS A 123 7.57 6.34 0.02
CA LYS A 123 7.11 7.61 -0.54
C LYS A 123 8.27 8.31 -1.26
N PRO A 124 8.02 9.34 -2.09
CA PRO A 124 9.09 10.03 -2.82
C PRO A 124 10.20 10.60 -1.92
N THR A 125 9.91 10.87 -0.65
CA THR A 125 10.87 11.36 0.35
C THR A 125 11.59 10.24 1.12
N THR A 126 11.29 8.96 0.85
CA THR A 126 12.01 7.84 1.45
C THR A 126 13.48 7.87 1.03
N LYS A 127 14.38 7.55 1.97
CA LYS A 127 15.83 7.47 1.73
C LYS A 127 16.13 6.65 0.48
N GLN A 128 16.95 7.19 -0.41
CA GLN A 128 17.30 6.58 -1.70
C GLN A 128 17.83 5.14 -1.55
N GLN A 129 18.57 4.87 -0.47
CA GLN A 129 19.09 3.53 -0.18
C GLN A 129 17.96 2.50 0.00
N ILE A 130 16.85 2.88 0.64
CA ILE A 130 15.71 1.98 0.83
C ILE A 130 14.99 1.78 -0.50
N TRP A 131 14.81 2.85 -1.28
CA TRP A 131 14.20 2.76 -2.61
C TRP A 131 15.03 1.89 -3.58
N ALA A 132 16.35 1.93 -3.47
CA ALA A 132 17.27 1.11 -4.25
C ALA A 132 17.13 -0.40 -3.94
N MET A 133 16.67 -0.77 -2.74
CA MET A 133 16.41 -2.17 -2.37
C MET A 133 15.13 -2.75 -2.99
N ILE A 134 14.29 -1.93 -3.65
CA ILE A 134 13.15 -2.44 -4.42
C ILE A 134 13.67 -3.00 -5.74
N PRO A 135 13.33 -4.25 -6.13
CA PRO A 135 13.70 -4.79 -7.43
C PRO A 135 13.17 -3.93 -8.58
N ASP A 136 13.99 -3.69 -9.60
CA ASP A 136 13.63 -2.81 -10.72
C ASP A 136 12.39 -3.28 -11.47
N GLU A 137 12.27 -4.60 -11.63
CA GLU A 137 11.08 -5.20 -12.22
C GLU A 137 9.81 -4.87 -11.42
N PHE A 138 9.88 -4.85 -10.08
CA PHE A 138 8.73 -4.46 -9.26
C PHE A 138 8.45 -2.96 -9.37
N LYS A 139 9.47 -2.09 -9.46
CA LYS A 139 9.28 -0.65 -9.73
C LYS A 139 8.52 -0.45 -11.04
N ARG A 140 8.90 -1.19 -12.09
CA ARG A 140 8.23 -1.17 -13.40
C ARG A 140 6.77 -1.66 -13.31
N ILE A 141 6.54 -2.82 -12.70
CA ILE A 141 5.20 -3.42 -12.56
C ILE A 141 4.25 -2.52 -11.74
N SER A 142 4.73 -2.00 -10.61
CA SER A 142 3.95 -1.11 -9.75
C SER A 142 3.67 0.23 -10.43
N GLY A 143 4.67 0.82 -11.09
CA GLY A 143 4.57 2.10 -11.79
C GLY A 143 4.32 3.31 -10.88
N VAL A 144 4.39 3.13 -9.56
CA VAL A 144 4.12 4.17 -8.55
C VAL A 144 5.37 4.51 -7.75
N LYS A 145 5.39 5.72 -7.19
CA LYS A 145 6.46 6.21 -6.29
C LYS A 145 6.07 6.19 -4.82
N GLU A 146 4.86 5.71 -4.52
CA GLU A 146 4.31 5.66 -3.18
C GLU A 146 3.45 4.41 -2.98
N PHE A 147 3.75 3.61 -1.96
CA PHE A 147 3.03 2.38 -1.63
C PHE A 147 3.35 1.90 -0.21
N PHE A 148 2.50 1.02 0.31
CA PHE A 148 2.75 0.31 1.56
C PHE A 148 3.19 -1.13 1.28
N LEU A 149 4.06 -1.65 2.15
CA LEU A 149 4.34 -3.07 2.27
C LEU A 149 4.22 -3.47 3.74
N MET A 150 3.76 -4.69 4.00
CA MET A 150 3.85 -5.30 5.32
C MET A 150 4.01 -6.81 5.21
N SER A 151 4.96 -7.35 5.96
CA SER A 151 5.12 -8.79 6.11
C SER A 151 4.04 -9.35 7.03
N VAL A 152 3.55 -10.54 6.72
CA VAL A 152 2.59 -11.32 7.51
C VAL A 152 3.27 -12.60 7.95
N PHE A 153 3.15 -12.89 9.25
CA PHE A 153 3.76 -14.04 9.89
C PHE A 153 2.70 -14.90 10.56
N VAL A 154 2.91 -16.21 10.56
CA VAL A 154 2.17 -17.17 11.39
C VAL A 154 3.16 -17.75 12.39
N ALA A 155 2.90 -17.50 13.67
CA ALA A 155 3.90 -17.67 14.73
C ALA A 155 5.23 -16.99 14.37
N LYS A 156 6.30 -17.76 14.14
CA LYS A 156 7.63 -17.25 13.75
C LYS A 156 7.95 -17.45 12.26
N LYS A 157 6.99 -17.93 11.46
CA LYS A 157 7.22 -18.24 10.04
C LYS A 157 6.64 -17.12 9.17
N PRO A 158 7.43 -16.52 8.25
CA PRO A 158 6.87 -15.60 7.28
C PRO A 158 5.95 -16.36 6.32
N VAL A 159 4.81 -15.77 5.99
CA VAL A 159 3.80 -16.38 5.10
C VAL A 159 3.52 -15.52 3.88
N ALA A 160 3.45 -14.21 4.06
CA ALA A 160 3.11 -13.31 2.97
C ALA A 160 3.75 -11.93 3.11
N VAL A 161 3.72 -11.17 2.01
CA VAL A 161 3.85 -9.72 2.01
C VAL A 161 2.59 -9.13 1.39
N VAL A 162 1.96 -8.20 2.10
CA VAL A 162 0.85 -7.42 1.58
C VAL A 162 1.39 -6.14 0.98
N TYR A 163 0.94 -5.83 -0.24
CA TYR A 163 1.24 -4.60 -0.94
C TYR A 163 -0.04 -3.83 -1.20
N CYS A 164 0.01 -2.50 -1.13
CA CYS A 164 -1.06 -1.66 -1.64
C CYS A 164 -0.57 -0.27 -2.03
N ASP A 165 -1.24 0.32 -3.01
CA ASP A 165 -0.86 1.61 -3.57
C ASP A 165 -2.08 2.44 -4.00
N PRO A 166 -1.91 3.74 -4.28
CA PRO A 166 -3.02 4.66 -4.54
C PRO A 166 -3.53 4.60 -5.99
N GLY A 167 -2.94 3.75 -6.84
CA GLY A 167 -3.13 3.59 -8.28
C GLY A 167 -2.35 4.62 -9.11
N LEU A 168 -2.21 4.37 -10.42
CA LEU A 168 -1.49 5.26 -11.34
C LEU A 168 -2.17 6.64 -11.45
N ASP A 169 -3.49 6.66 -11.50
CA ASP A 169 -4.29 7.89 -11.64
C ASP A 169 -4.69 8.48 -10.29
N SER A 170 -3.88 8.30 -9.24
CA SER A 170 -4.22 8.89 -7.96
C SER A 170 -3.92 10.38 -7.95
N ILE A 171 -4.92 11.15 -7.49
CA ILE A 171 -4.86 12.61 -7.36
C ILE A 171 -4.56 13.06 -5.93
N SER A 172 -4.47 12.11 -4.99
CA SER A 172 -4.14 12.36 -3.60
C SER A 172 -2.98 11.45 -3.17
N PRO A 173 -2.12 11.90 -2.23
CA PRO A 173 -1.06 11.08 -1.63
C PRO A 173 -1.64 10.10 -0.60
N LEU A 174 -0.91 9.03 -0.28
CA LEU A 174 -1.27 8.17 0.85
C LEU A 174 -1.19 8.97 2.17
N THR A 175 -1.95 8.53 3.18
CA THR A 175 -2.06 9.22 4.47
C THR A 175 -1.64 8.33 5.63
N ASP A 176 -1.22 8.93 6.75
CA ASP A 176 -0.89 8.19 7.98
C ASP A 176 -2.08 7.37 8.49
N TRP A 177 -3.30 7.90 8.35
CA TRP A 177 -4.52 7.17 8.70
C TRP A 177 -4.67 5.90 7.84
N GLU A 178 -4.54 6.00 6.51
CA GLU A 178 -4.58 4.82 5.63
C GLU A 178 -3.49 3.82 5.98
N TYR A 179 -2.29 4.31 6.31
CA TYR A 179 -1.19 3.44 6.72
C TYR A 179 -1.48 2.70 8.02
N ASN A 180 -2.10 3.36 9.00
CA ASN A 180 -2.52 2.73 10.25
C ASN A 180 -3.63 1.69 10.04
N GLN A 181 -4.63 2.01 9.21
CA GLN A 181 -5.70 1.06 8.87
C GLN A 181 -5.17 -0.16 8.10
N PHE A 182 -4.23 0.06 7.16
CA PHE A 182 -3.54 -1.01 6.44
C PHE A 182 -2.81 -1.96 7.40
N LYS A 183 -2.04 -1.42 8.35
CA LYS A 183 -1.36 -2.23 9.38
C LYS A 183 -2.36 -3.01 10.24
N ALA A 184 -3.46 -2.39 10.66
CA ALA A 184 -4.48 -3.04 11.46
C ALA A 184 -5.06 -4.27 10.75
N MET A 185 -5.34 -4.15 9.44
CA MET A 185 -5.78 -5.29 8.63
C MET A 185 -4.72 -6.39 8.55
N CYS A 186 -3.46 -6.06 8.29
CA CYS A 186 -2.38 -7.06 8.17
C CYS A 186 -2.11 -7.79 9.51
N ILE A 187 -2.25 -7.09 10.64
CA ILE A 187 -2.17 -7.69 11.98
C ILE A 187 -3.34 -8.66 12.21
N ALA A 188 -4.57 -8.26 11.84
CA ALA A 188 -5.74 -9.11 11.95
C ALA A 188 -5.62 -10.37 11.07
N VAL A 189 -5.08 -10.22 9.86
CA VAL A 189 -4.73 -11.35 8.98
C VAL A 189 -3.76 -12.30 9.65
N SER A 190 -2.67 -11.79 10.23
CA SER A 190 -1.66 -12.64 10.89
C SER A 190 -2.27 -13.46 12.04
N ARG A 191 -3.17 -12.85 12.83
CA ARG A 191 -3.90 -13.53 13.92
C ARG A 191 -4.87 -14.59 13.40
N GLY A 192 -5.67 -14.25 12.38
CA GLY A 192 -6.63 -15.18 11.82
C GLY A 192 -5.96 -16.36 11.09
N LEU A 193 -4.82 -16.15 10.43
CA LEU A 193 -4.02 -17.24 9.87
C LEU A 193 -3.44 -18.15 10.96
N LEU A 194 -3.01 -17.58 12.09
CA LEU A 194 -2.56 -18.38 13.24
C LEU A 194 -3.67 -19.28 13.78
N PHE A 195 -4.89 -18.74 13.89
CA PHE A 195 -6.07 -19.52 14.28
C PHE A 195 -6.27 -20.73 13.34
N HIS A 196 -6.30 -20.50 12.03
CA HIS A 196 -6.48 -21.55 11.02
C HIS A 196 -5.31 -22.55 10.93
N SER A 197 -4.10 -22.15 11.33
CA SER A 197 -2.94 -23.05 11.36
C SER A 197 -2.90 -23.99 12.58
N SER A 198 -3.76 -23.74 13.58
CA SER A 198 -3.78 -24.46 14.86
C SER A 198 -4.93 -25.46 14.98
N GLN A 199 -5.74 -25.63 13.93
CA GLN A 199 -6.86 -26.57 13.87
C GLN A 199 -6.44 -27.92 13.27
#